data_AF-A0A934GXS8-F1
#
_entry.id   AF-A0A934GXS8-F1
#
_cell.length_a   1.000
_cell.length_b   1.000
_cell.length_c   1.000
_cell.angle_alpha   90.00
_cell.angle_beta   90.00
_cell.angle_gamma   90.00
#
_symmetry.space_group_name_H-M   'P 1'
#
loop_
_entity.id
_entity.type
_entity.pdbx_description
1 polymer ?
#
loop_
_entity_poly.entity_id
_entity_poly.type
_entity_poly.pdbx_seq_one_letter_code
_entity_poly.pdbx_strand_id
1 'polypeptide(L)'
;MKRFIAIFLFICLVTGSVSWAQDGGGTPLAPAEIPGEAIYIPFPVAITLDGDLADWAGVPVSVVDRGPSPSTNPAENGSFTVAAAADTENLYIAMTMPDQNIITGQHGTDFWNEDSLEFYLNLSGELNTHSYSDTIYQVNINAGDIGNTDPTAITVTGVNGSKLPVQAFVFKTDDGWGFETQVPLTGLITPAHGLEIGFQAHANGASSADRDVKLIWSNADKGDSSYQNPSVFGRGIFFEVGSTDIPLPSIPEESASFQMDDVDWSSLVRASWEGYKQNYIFCGENCGSNIGLVFDPNIGYQSVSEGIGYGMLMAVLMNDPLTFDTIYDAAYQIMLDPTTGLLNWRVDNTGAITGFTSATDAEEDIALALIFAQKRVERGEWTQHPERAYGDYANQWVDAIYQYEVADGRYLTPGDDWDGQGQEILNLSYFSPAWYRIFDDFQGTTRWEPVITYGYRSLYVTDGAKLGLAPDWSTSDGAPAYEYCDATGRDREGCKYEMTYDAIRVPWRIGLDCLWFGDSRACDWSERSARFLNALPPEQFARMYDMSGASVVDYQNELMVAMWLVAAHAAQDTALENRLGELLYGFAGNVLDSGHWSGTSQYYFGQSLAWFGAAVVSNDFRNLYAAP
;
A
#
# COMPACT_ATOMS: atom_id res chain seq x y z
N MET A 1 -54.74 19.48 21.63
CA MET A 1 -53.84 20.57 22.07
C MET A 1 -52.46 20.28 21.51
N LYS A 2 -51.98 21.16 20.63
CA LYS A 2 -50.67 21.08 19.97
C LYS A 2 -49.55 21.19 21.02
N ARG A 3 -48.53 20.32 20.96
CA ARG A 3 -47.27 20.50 21.70
C ARG A 3 -46.19 20.92 20.71
N PHE A 4 -45.70 22.14 20.90
CA PHE A 4 -44.61 22.74 20.17
C PHE A 4 -43.28 22.10 20.57
N ILE A 5 -42.45 21.76 19.58
CA ILE A 5 -41.04 21.44 19.75
C ILE A 5 -40.29 22.76 19.68
N ALA A 6 -39.54 23.10 20.73
CA ALA A 6 -38.66 24.26 20.79
C ALA A 6 -37.27 23.85 20.28
N ILE A 7 -36.86 24.45 19.17
CA ILE A 7 -35.51 24.37 18.62
C ILE A 7 -34.66 25.42 19.34
N PHE A 8 -33.59 24.99 20.01
CA PHE A 8 -32.59 25.88 20.59
C PHE A 8 -31.64 26.35 19.48
N LEU A 9 -31.70 27.64 19.15
CA LEU A 9 -30.74 28.31 18.28
C LEU A 9 -29.52 28.68 19.14
N PHE A 10 -28.37 28.05 18.92
CA PHE A 10 -27.10 28.43 19.53
C PHE A 10 -26.49 29.56 18.68
N ILE A 11 -26.56 30.80 19.17
CA ILE A 11 -25.87 31.95 18.57
C ILE A 11 -24.45 31.94 19.13
N CYS A 12 -23.49 31.43 18.36
CA CYS A 12 -22.07 31.67 18.63
C CYS A 12 -21.71 33.08 18.16
N LEU A 13 -21.48 33.98 19.13
CA LEU A 13 -20.77 35.23 18.90
C LEU A 13 -19.32 34.91 18.51
N VAL A 14 -18.97 35.11 17.25
CA VAL A 14 -17.57 35.18 16.82
C VAL A 14 -17.03 36.55 17.23
N THR A 15 -16.17 36.56 18.24
CA THR A 15 -15.32 37.71 18.57
C THR A 15 -14.26 37.84 17.49
N GLY A 16 -14.30 38.94 16.74
CA GLY A 16 -13.34 39.22 15.67
C GLY A 16 -11.90 39.27 16.17
N SER A 17 -11.09 38.36 15.64
CA SER A 17 -9.64 38.48 15.61
C SER A 17 -9.23 39.29 14.39
N VAL A 18 -8.30 40.21 14.62
CA VAL A 18 -7.82 41.26 13.73
C VAL A 18 -7.28 40.68 12.42
N SER A 19 -7.89 41.04 11.29
CA SER A 19 -7.37 40.81 9.94
C SER A 19 -6.21 41.75 9.67
N TRP A 20 -5.04 41.21 9.33
CA TRP A 20 -3.96 42.00 8.73
C TRP A 20 -4.35 42.36 7.30
N ALA A 21 -4.08 43.62 6.94
CA ALA A 21 -4.49 44.23 5.69
C ALA A 21 -3.75 43.64 4.48
N GLN A 22 -4.48 43.47 3.37
CA GLN A 22 -3.92 43.38 2.02
C GLN A 22 -3.23 44.71 1.70
N ASP A 23 -1.91 44.76 1.77
CA ASP A 23 -1.11 45.90 1.28
C ASP A 23 -0.79 45.71 -0.22
N GLY A 24 -1.83 45.77 -1.04
CA GLY A 24 -1.75 45.81 -2.50
C GLY A 24 -2.99 46.53 -3.02
N GLY A 25 -2.85 47.82 -3.36
CA GLY A 25 -3.95 48.80 -3.52
C GLY A 25 -4.90 48.64 -4.72
N GLY A 26 -5.30 47.42 -5.08
CA GLY A 26 -6.31 47.11 -6.09
C GLY A 26 -7.58 46.49 -5.48
N THR A 27 -8.71 46.64 -6.17
CA THR A 27 -9.90 45.82 -5.88
C THR A 27 -9.57 44.36 -6.20
N PRO A 28 -9.85 43.39 -5.31
CA PRO A 28 -9.61 41.97 -5.59
C PRO A 28 -10.29 41.52 -6.89
N LEU A 29 -9.58 40.77 -7.73
CA LEU A 29 -10.06 40.25 -9.01
C LEU A 29 -10.96 39.02 -8.84
N ALA A 30 -10.83 38.33 -7.69
CA ALA A 30 -11.64 37.20 -7.27
C ALA A 30 -11.82 37.22 -5.74
N PRO A 31 -12.73 36.40 -5.18
CA PRO A 31 -12.86 36.21 -3.74
C PRO A 31 -11.58 35.66 -3.10
N ALA A 32 -11.45 35.85 -1.79
CA ALA A 32 -10.41 35.17 -1.02
C ALA A 32 -10.62 33.66 -1.04
N GLU A 33 -9.56 32.89 -0.80
CA GLU A 33 -9.66 31.44 -0.65
C GLU A 33 -10.67 31.02 0.41
N ILE A 34 -11.20 29.80 0.27
CA ILE A 34 -11.73 29.04 1.40
C ILE A 34 -10.52 28.31 2.00
N PRO A 35 -10.07 28.65 3.22
CA PRO A 35 -8.76 28.24 3.73
C PRO A 35 -8.50 26.74 3.64
N GLY A 36 -7.55 26.34 2.79
CA GLY A 36 -7.16 24.94 2.58
C GLY A 36 -8.20 24.05 1.90
N GLU A 37 -9.26 24.64 1.35
CA GLU A 37 -10.31 23.92 0.61
C GLU A 37 -10.39 24.38 -0.85
N ALA A 38 -10.39 25.69 -1.10
CA ALA A 38 -10.53 26.23 -2.46
C ALA A 38 -9.76 27.53 -2.68
N ILE A 39 -8.97 27.59 -3.75
CA ILE A 39 -8.40 28.83 -4.28
C ILE A 39 -9.23 29.31 -5.49
N TYR A 40 -9.45 30.62 -5.59
CA TYR A 40 -10.13 31.22 -6.74
C TYR A 40 -9.11 31.72 -7.77
N ILE A 41 -9.30 31.31 -9.02
CA ILE A 41 -8.43 31.58 -10.17
C ILE A 41 -9.12 32.65 -11.03
N PRO A 42 -8.85 33.96 -10.82
CA PRO A 42 -9.41 35.01 -11.67
C PRO A 42 -9.01 34.82 -13.14
N PHE A 43 -9.99 34.97 -14.05
CA PHE A 43 -9.75 34.96 -15.49
C PHE A 43 -10.71 35.92 -16.23
N PRO A 44 -10.34 36.49 -17.40
CA PRO A 44 -9.01 36.43 -17.99
C PRO A 44 -8.04 37.41 -17.31
N VAL A 45 -6.89 36.90 -16.88
CA VAL A 45 -5.76 37.63 -16.31
C VAL A 45 -4.50 37.05 -16.94
N ALA A 46 -3.77 37.88 -17.69
CA ALA A 46 -2.51 37.48 -18.30
C ALA A 46 -1.35 37.88 -17.37
N ILE A 47 -0.39 36.97 -17.21
CA ILE A 47 0.82 37.16 -16.41
C ILE A 47 2.03 37.03 -17.34
N THR A 48 3.04 37.87 -17.13
CA THR A 48 4.33 37.82 -17.81
C THR A 48 5.32 37.09 -16.92
N LEU A 49 5.96 36.03 -17.42
CA LEU A 49 6.99 35.30 -16.66
C LEU A 49 8.33 36.05 -16.68
N ASP A 50 8.47 37.04 -15.80
CA ASP A 50 9.69 37.85 -15.67
C ASP A 50 10.17 38.03 -14.22
N GLY A 51 9.47 37.45 -13.25
CA GLY A 51 9.79 37.54 -11.82
C GLY A 51 9.39 38.88 -11.18
N ASP A 52 8.68 39.75 -11.91
CA ASP A 52 8.06 40.96 -11.34
C ASP A 52 6.59 40.70 -11.02
N LEU A 53 6.30 40.49 -9.74
CA LEU A 53 4.94 40.18 -9.25
C LEU A 53 3.93 41.35 -9.39
N ALA A 54 4.28 42.45 -10.05
CA ALA A 54 3.41 43.61 -10.20
C ALA A 54 2.12 43.31 -10.98
N ASP A 55 2.14 42.38 -11.94
CA ASP A 55 0.96 42.00 -12.73
C ASP A 55 0.03 41.00 -11.99
N TRP A 56 0.46 40.45 -10.86
CA TRP A 56 -0.38 39.73 -9.89
C TRP A 56 -1.26 40.65 -9.03
N ALA A 57 -1.16 41.97 -9.20
CA ALA A 57 -1.92 42.93 -8.42
C ALA A 57 -3.43 42.66 -8.45
N GLY A 58 -4.00 42.35 -7.28
CA GLY A 58 -5.43 42.05 -7.11
C GLY A 58 -5.79 40.57 -7.23
N VAL A 59 -4.86 39.69 -7.63
CA VAL A 59 -5.03 38.24 -7.54
C VAL A 59 -5.01 37.82 -6.05
N PRO A 60 -5.94 36.99 -5.58
CA PRO A 60 -5.92 36.48 -4.21
C PRO A 60 -4.65 35.66 -3.92
N VAL A 61 -4.04 35.91 -2.76
CA VAL A 61 -2.84 35.19 -2.29
C VAL A 61 -3.21 34.44 -1.01
N SER A 62 -2.90 33.15 -0.98
CA SER A 62 -3.01 32.30 0.22
C SER A 62 -1.66 32.21 0.92
N VAL A 63 -1.65 32.28 2.25
CA VAL A 63 -0.44 32.10 3.07
C VAL A 63 -0.58 30.79 3.85
N VAL A 64 0.45 29.95 3.80
CA VAL A 64 0.43 28.59 4.34
C VAL A 64 1.62 28.39 5.27
N ASP A 65 1.34 28.14 6.54
CA ASP A 65 2.31 27.91 7.61
C ASP A 65 2.07 26.57 8.34
N ARG A 66 1.33 25.66 7.71
CA ARG A 66 0.92 24.35 8.26
C ARG A 66 1.43 23.19 7.42
N GLY A 67 1.61 22.05 8.05
CA GLY A 67 1.98 20.77 7.42
C GLY A 67 2.41 19.74 8.47
N PRO A 68 2.84 18.53 8.04
CA PRO A 68 3.26 17.47 8.95
C PRO A 68 4.55 17.82 9.73
N SER A 69 5.40 18.67 9.15
CA SER A 69 6.68 19.07 9.73
C SER A 69 6.90 20.59 9.54
N PRO A 70 6.20 21.47 10.28
CA PRO A 70 6.38 22.91 10.13
C PRO A 70 7.71 23.37 10.72
N SER A 71 8.32 24.40 10.11
CA SER A 71 9.53 25.01 10.65
C SER A 71 9.29 25.67 12.01
N THR A 72 10.29 25.62 12.88
CA THR A 72 10.29 26.37 14.15
C THR A 72 10.82 27.80 14.00
N ASN A 73 11.39 28.13 12.84
CA ASN A 73 11.92 29.45 12.52
C ASN A 73 11.11 30.07 11.35
N PRO A 74 10.27 31.09 11.62
CA PRO A 74 9.44 31.70 10.57
C PRO A 74 10.22 32.28 9.37
N ALA A 75 11.50 32.64 9.56
CA ALA A 75 12.34 33.17 8.49
C ALA A 75 13.02 32.07 7.64
N GLU A 76 12.88 30.80 8.02
CA GLU A 76 13.51 29.66 7.37
C GLU A 76 12.45 28.61 7.08
N ASN A 77 11.91 28.62 5.85
CA ASN A 77 10.86 27.69 5.42
C ASN A 77 9.61 27.76 6.31
N GLY A 78 9.36 28.92 6.94
CA GLY A 78 8.32 29.12 7.94
C GLY A 78 6.90 29.15 7.37
N SER A 79 6.78 29.51 6.10
CA SER A 79 5.52 29.58 5.37
C SER A 79 5.79 29.59 3.88
N PHE A 80 4.78 29.36 3.06
CA PHE A 80 4.81 29.75 1.65
C PHE A 80 3.54 30.50 1.26
N THR A 81 3.62 31.29 0.21
CA THR A 81 2.46 31.89 -0.44
C THR A 81 2.11 31.14 -1.70
N VAL A 82 0.84 31.07 -2.06
CA VAL A 82 0.38 30.59 -3.37
C VAL A 82 -0.72 31.47 -3.92
N ALA A 83 -0.62 31.79 -5.21
CA ALA A 83 -1.62 32.52 -5.98
C ALA A 83 -1.78 31.86 -7.35
N ALA A 84 -2.99 31.92 -7.91
CA ALA A 84 -3.28 31.39 -9.24
C ALA A 84 -4.15 32.36 -10.04
N ALA A 85 -3.87 32.50 -11.34
CA ALA A 85 -4.61 33.33 -12.28
C ALA A 85 -4.64 32.63 -13.65
N ALA A 86 -5.54 33.00 -14.56
CA ALA A 86 -5.55 32.37 -15.88
C ALA A 86 -5.99 33.34 -16.98
N ASP A 87 -5.42 33.19 -18.17
CA ASP A 87 -6.02 33.74 -19.39
C ASP A 87 -6.85 32.64 -20.09
N THR A 88 -7.18 32.81 -21.37
CA THR A 88 -7.97 31.82 -22.11
C THR A 88 -7.19 30.57 -22.52
N GLU A 89 -5.86 30.62 -22.49
CA GLU A 89 -4.96 29.58 -23.01
C GLU A 89 -4.04 28.98 -21.94
N ASN A 90 -3.82 29.68 -20.83
CA ASN A 90 -2.81 29.37 -19.83
C ASN A 90 -3.34 29.57 -18.40
N LEU A 91 -2.91 28.68 -17.51
CA LEU A 91 -2.96 28.84 -16.06
C LEU A 91 -1.61 29.33 -15.57
N TYR A 92 -1.63 30.33 -14.71
CA TYR A 92 -0.47 30.91 -14.06
C TYR A 92 -0.51 30.61 -12.57
N ILE A 93 0.64 30.24 -11.99
CA ILE A 93 0.78 30.00 -10.55
C ILE A 93 2.04 30.72 -10.06
N ALA A 94 1.90 31.50 -9.00
CA ALA A 94 3.02 32.12 -8.29
C ALA A 94 3.13 31.55 -6.87
N MET A 95 4.33 31.20 -6.47
CA MET A 95 4.64 30.74 -5.12
C MET A 95 5.90 31.42 -4.60
N THR A 96 5.92 31.77 -3.31
CA THR A 96 7.11 32.32 -2.64
C THR A 96 7.27 31.71 -1.26
N MET A 97 8.49 31.62 -0.76
CA MET A 97 8.83 31.06 0.54
C MET A 97 9.96 31.88 1.18
N PRO A 98 9.79 32.36 2.43
CA PRO A 98 10.90 32.91 3.20
C PRO A 98 11.92 31.81 3.52
N ASP A 99 13.18 32.08 3.22
CA ASP A 99 14.27 31.13 3.36
C ASP A 99 15.61 31.89 3.39
N GLN A 100 16.33 31.83 4.52
CA GLN A 100 17.61 32.50 4.68
C GLN A 100 18.80 31.64 4.22
N ASN A 101 18.59 30.34 3.99
CA ASN A 101 19.61 29.39 3.60
C ASN A 101 19.10 28.38 2.56
N ILE A 102 18.96 28.87 1.33
CA ILE A 102 18.60 28.08 0.16
C ILE A 102 19.61 26.95 -0.10
N ILE A 103 19.16 25.72 0.11
CA ILE A 103 19.82 24.44 -0.21
C ILE A 103 19.28 23.93 -1.55
N THR A 104 20.19 23.74 -2.51
CA THR A 104 19.85 23.16 -3.81
C THR A 104 21.05 22.48 -4.50
N GLY A 105 20.79 21.48 -5.34
CA GLY A 105 21.77 20.84 -6.24
C GLY A 105 22.63 19.74 -5.60
N GLN A 106 22.22 19.22 -4.44
CA GLN A 106 22.89 18.16 -3.67
C GLN A 106 22.35 16.75 -3.97
N HIS A 107 21.10 16.63 -4.44
CA HIS A 107 20.36 15.35 -4.56
C HIS A 107 19.95 14.97 -5.99
N GLY A 108 20.60 15.53 -7.01
CA GLY A 108 20.33 15.14 -8.40
C GLY A 108 18.92 15.52 -8.85
N THR A 109 18.03 14.54 -9.05
CA THR A 109 16.62 14.76 -9.42
C THR A 109 15.67 14.71 -8.23
N ASP A 110 16.16 14.34 -7.05
CA ASP A 110 15.36 14.23 -5.83
C ASP A 110 15.26 15.57 -5.09
N PHE A 111 14.86 16.62 -5.82
CA PHE A 111 14.74 17.98 -5.29
C PHE A 111 13.74 18.12 -4.15
N TRP A 112 12.85 17.14 -3.96
CA TRP A 112 11.97 17.05 -2.80
C TRP A 112 12.74 16.89 -1.48
N ASN A 113 14.03 16.50 -1.51
CA ASN A 113 14.94 16.50 -0.35
C ASN A 113 15.55 17.88 -0.02
N GLU A 114 15.31 18.87 -0.88
CA GLU A 114 15.91 20.21 -0.85
C GLU A 114 14.81 21.28 -0.79
N ASP A 115 15.21 22.56 -0.88
CA ASP A 115 14.24 23.64 -0.96
C ASP A 115 13.53 23.62 -2.32
N SER A 116 12.24 23.28 -2.27
CA SER A 116 11.41 23.14 -3.44
C SER A 116 9.95 23.50 -3.16
N LEU A 117 9.29 24.06 -4.17
CA LEU A 117 7.89 24.43 -4.13
C LEU A 117 7.14 23.57 -5.15
N GLU A 118 6.00 23.02 -4.74
CA GLU A 118 5.23 22.09 -5.54
C GLU A 118 3.81 22.59 -5.72
N PHE A 119 3.24 22.35 -6.90
CA PHE A 119 1.81 22.43 -7.10
C PHE A 119 1.31 21.19 -7.82
N TYR A 120 0.03 20.90 -7.60
CA TYR A 120 -0.64 19.73 -8.13
C TYR A 120 -1.92 20.16 -8.85
N LEU A 121 -2.17 19.55 -10.00
CA LEU A 121 -3.32 19.82 -10.85
C LEU A 121 -4.02 18.52 -11.20
N ASN A 122 -5.29 18.39 -10.85
CA ASN A 122 -6.18 17.36 -11.40
C ASN A 122 -7.10 18.01 -12.43
N LEU A 123 -6.78 17.79 -13.71
CA LEU A 123 -7.51 18.33 -14.85
C LEU A 123 -8.43 17.27 -15.51
N SER A 124 -8.63 16.12 -14.85
CA SER A 124 -9.40 15.00 -15.39
C SER A 124 -10.92 15.23 -15.36
N GLY A 125 -11.40 16.09 -14.46
CA GLY A 125 -12.82 16.25 -14.12
C GLY A 125 -13.29 15.30 -13.00
N GLU A 126 -12.55 14.22 -12.72
CA GLU A 126 -12.83 13.29 -11.61
C GLU A 126 -12.08 13.77 -10.35
N LEU A 127 -12.67 14.72 -9.63
CA LEU A 127 -12.01 15.47 -8.54
C LEU A 127 -11.72 14.65 -7.26
N ASN A 128 -12.26 13.43 -7.15
CA ASN A 128 -12.12 12.56 -5.97
C ASN A 128 -11.37 11.25 -6.28
N THR A 129 -10.64 11.18 -7.38
CA THR A 129 -9.86 9.98 -7.74
C THR A 129 -8.71 9.71 -6.76
N HIS A 130 -8.49 8.44 -6.44
CA HIS A 130 -7.42 8.00 -5.53
C HIS A 130 -6.11 7.64 -6.23
N SER A 131 -6.06 7.72 -7.56
CA SER A 131 -4.88 7.41 -8.36
C SER A 131 -4.65 8.44 -9.46
N TYR A 132 -3.39 8.57 -9.87
CA TYR A 132 -2.98 9.46 -10.96
C TYR A 132 -3.37 8.89 -12.33
N SER A 133 -4.11 9.68 -13.11
CA SER A 133 -4.26 9.49 -14.55
C SER A 133 -3.28 10.38 -15.32
N ASP A 134 -3.22 10.26 -16.65
CA ASP A 134 -2.34 11.08 -17.50
C ASP A 134 -2.69 12.59 -17.51
N THR A 135 -3.83 12.99 -16.93
CA THR A 135 -4.28 14.38 -16.80
C THR A 135 -4.20 14.91 -15.37
N ILE A 136 -3.48 14.20 -14.50
CA ILE A 136 -3.18 14.61 -13.13
C ILE A 136 -1.67 14.76 -12.99
N TYR A 137 -1.25 15.88 -12.44
CA TYR A 137 0.14 16.32 -12.44
C TYR A 137 0.57 16.75 -11.05
N GLN A 138 1.77 16.35 -10.67
CA GLN A 138 2.58 16.99 -9.64
C GLN A 138 3.73 17.68 -10.36
N VAL A 139 3.90 18.97 -10.09
CA VAL A 139 4.99 19.79 -10.61
C VAL A 139 5.80 20.28 -9.43
N ASN A 140 7.06 19.86 -9.36
CA ASN A 140 8.03 20.31 -8.37
C ASN A 140 9.09 21.19 -9.06
N ILE A 141 9.26 22.40 -8.53
CA ILE A 141 10.22 23.41 -8.96
C ILE A 141 11.18 23.69 -7.80
N ASN A 142 12.48 23.68 -8.10
CA ASN A 142 13.54 23.84 -7.12
C ASN A 142 14.19 25.23 -7.22
N ALA A 143 14.84 25.66 -6.15
CA ALA A 143 15.53 26.96 -6.09
C ALA A 143 16.79 27.05 -6.97
N GLY A 144 17.30 25.91 -7.49
CA GLY A 144 18.51 25.85 -8.31
C GLY A 144 18.40 26.58 -9.65
N ASP A 145 17.16 26.82 -10.13
CA ASP A 145 16.90 27.59 -11.35
C ASP A 145 16.93 29.12 -11.13
N ILE A 146 17.24 29.62 -9.93
CA ILE A 146 17.38 31.06 -9.66
C ILE A 146 18.42 31.69 -10.60
N GLY A 147 18.00 32.71 -11.34
CA GLY A 147 18.84 33.43 -12.30
C GLY A 147 18.84 32.84 -13.72
N ASN A 148 18.09 31.76 -13.95
CA ASN A 148 17.78 31.29 -15.29
C ASN A 148 16.83 32.29 -15.99
N THR A 149 17.22 32.76 -17.17
CA THR A 149 16.44 33.74 -17.94
C THR A 149 15.63 33.10 -19.08
N ASP A 150 15.76 31.80 -19.30
CA ASP A 150 14.97 31.06 -20.29
C ASP A 150 13.87 30.27 -19.56
N PRO A 151 12.62 30.76 -19.57
CA PRO A 151 11.54 30.13 -18.81
C PRO A 151 11.15 28.74 -19.34
N THR A 152 11.67 28.32 -20.50
CA THR A 152 11.47 26.98 -21.06
C THR A 152 12.54 25.98 -20.64
N ALA A 153 13.66 26.46 -20.10
CA ALA A 153 14.82 25.64 -19.75
C ALA A 153 14.90 25.37 -18.24
N ILE A 154 13.76 25.03 -17.63
CA ILE A 154 13.63 24.78 -16.18
C ILE A 154 13.68 23.28 -15.85
N THR A 155 14.03 22.98 -14.61
CA THR A 155 14.02 21.60 -14.10
C THR A 155 12.70 21.29 -13.42
N VAL A 156 11.86 20.51 -14.11
CA VAL A 156 10.56 20.04 -13.58
C VAL A 156 10.64 18.56 -13.20
N THR A 157 10.24 18.25 -11.97
CA THR A 157 10.09 16.88 -11.47
C THR A 157 8.67 16.66 -10.92
N GLY A 158 8.37 15.44 -10.44
CA GLY A 158 7.06 15.05 -9.93
C GLY A 158 6.26 14.13 -10.87
N VAL A 159 5.21 13.51 -10.33
CA VAL A 159 4.35 12.57 -11.06
C VAL A 159 3.70 13.26 -12.27
N ASN A 160 3.95 12.72 -13.47
CA ASN A 160 3.56 13.30 -14.77
C ASN A 160 4.05 14.73 -15.06
N GLY A 161 4.82 15.39 -14.18
CA GLY A 161 5.24 16.78 -14.34
C GLY A 161 5.99 17.04 -15.64
N SER A 162 6.87 16.12 -16.06
CA SER A 162 7.62 16.21 -17.32
C SER A 162 6.77 16.04 -18.59
N LYS A 163 5.53 15.55 -18.46
CA LYS A 163 4.56 15.46 -19.57
C LYS A 163 3.81 16.78 -19.79
N LEU A 164 3.84 17.68 -18.80
CA LEU A 164 3.19 18.99 -18.87
C LEU A 164 4.23 20.03 -19.33
N PRO A 165 3.98 20.79 -20.42
CA PRO A 165 4.92 21.77 -20.94
C PRO A 165 4.94 23.05 -20.10
N VAL A 166 5.33 22.93 -18.83
CA VAL A 166 5.44 24.02 -17.86
C VAL A 166 6.59 24.93 -18.25
N GLN A 167 6.35 26.23 -18.17
CA GLN A 167 7.39 27.26 -18.19
C GLN A 167 7.42 27.94 -16.83
N ALA A 168 8.59 28.35 -16.36
CA ALA A 168 8.69 29.05 -15.08
C ALA A 168 9.85 30.04 -15.05
N PHE A 169 9.70 31.08 -14.24
CA PHE A 169 10.76 32.01 -13.90
C PHE A 169 11.00 31.97 -12.39
N VAL A 170 12.20 31.57 -11.97
CA VAL A 170 12.56 31.40 -10.55
C VAL A 170 13.44 32.58 -10.11
N PHE A 171 13.06 33.22 -9.01
CA PHE A 171 13.64 34.49 -8.57
C PHE A 171 13.84 34.55 -7.05
N LYS A 172 14.65 35.53 -6.62
CA LYS A 172 14.84 35.86 -5.21
C LYS A 172 13.83 36.90 -4.74
N THR A 173 13.34 36.76 -3.51
CA THR A 173 12.62 37.81 -2.80
C THR A 173 13.55 38.50 -1.80
N ASP A 174 13.07 39.51 -1.08
CA ASP A 174 13.85 40.19 -0.04
C ASP A 174 14.20 39.26 1.14
N ASP A 175 13.41 38.21 1.36
CA ASP A 175 13.46 37.30 2.52
C ASP A 175 13.52 35.81 2.14
N GLY A 176 13.67 35.47 0.86
CA GLY A 176 13.72 34.10 0.38
C GLY A 176 13.70 34.00 -1.14
N TRP A 177 12.82 33.14 -1.68
CA TRP A 177 12.72 32.89 -3.11
C TRP A 177 11.31 32.49 -3.54
N GLY A 178 11.10 32.41 -4.85
CA GLY A 178 9.84 31.97 -5.41
C GLY A 178 9.91 31.74 -6.92
N PHE A 179 8.76 31.43 -7.50
CA PHE A 179 8.59 31.33 -8.94
C PHE A 179 7.26 31.90 -9.40
N GLU A 180 7.20 32.19 -10.70
CA GLU A 180 5.96 32.26 -11.48
C GLU A 180 6.00 31.17 -12.55
N THR A 181 4.87 30.54 -12.82
CA THR A 181 4.75 29.51 -13.85
C THR A 181 3.65 29.82 -14.84
N GLN A 182 3.79 29.24 -16.04
CA GLN A 182 2.75 29.17 -17.06
C GLN A 182 2.54 27.70 -17.43
N VAL A 183 1.28 27.27 -17.35
CA VAL A 183 0.81 25.94 -17.70
C VAL A 183 -0.19 26.06 -18.86
N PRO A 184 0.13 25.54 -20.06
CA PRO A 184 -0.81 25.55 -21.17
C PRO A 184 -2.06 24.72 -20.86
N LEU A 185 -3.25 25.31 -21.03
CA LEU A 185 -4.55 24.65 -20.83
C LEU A 185 -5.12 24.06 -22.14
N THR A 186 -4.59 24.46 -23.29
CA THR A 186 -5.09 24.05 -24.60
C THR A 186 -5.09 22.53 -24.74
N GLY A 187 -6.26 21.96 -25.02
CA GLY A 187 -6.45 20.50 -25.16
C GLY A 187 -6.64 19.76 -23.83
N LEU A 188 -6.54 20.44 -22.68
CA LEU A 188 -6.81 19.90 -21.35
C LEU A 188 -8.17 20.39 -20.85
N ILE A 189 -8.32 21.72 -20.70
CA ILE A 189 -9.56 22.36 -20.23
C ILE A 189 -9.77 23.71 -20.93
N THR A 190 -10.97 24.30 -20.78
CA THR A 190 -11.26 25.66 -21.23
C THR A 190 -11.79 26.46 -20.04
N PRO A 191 -11.10 27.54 -19.61
CA PRO A 191 -11.53 28.38 -18.49
C PRO A 191 -12.98 28.86 -18.65
N ALA A 192 -13.77 28.71 -17.60
CA ALA A 192 -15.15 29.16 -17.52
C ALA A 192 -15.53 29.51 -16.07
N HIS A 193 -16.45 30.44 -15.87
CA HIS A 193 -16.85 30.86 -14.53
C HIS A 193 -17.46 29.68 -13.77
N GLY A 194 -16.90 29.35 -12.61
CA GLY A 194 -17.28 28.21 -11.80
C GLY A 194 -16.73 26.86 -12.27
N LEU A 195 -15.86 26.82 -13.30
CA LEU A 195 -15.12 25.60 -13.62
C LEU A 195 -14.21 25.23 -12.45
N GLU A 196 -14.25 23.96 -12.07
CA GLU A 196 -13.49 23.43 -10.94
C GLU A 196 -12.44 22.43 -11.41
N ILE A 197 -11.26 22.51 -10.82
CA ILE A 197 -10.15 21.55 -10.97
C ILE A 197 -9.67 21.12 -9.58
N GLY A 198 -8.99 19.97 -9.48
CA GLY A 198 -8.28 19.64 -8.24
C GLY A 198 -6.99 20.47 -8.17
N PHE A 199 -6.73 21.09 -7.03
CA PHE A 199 -5.57 21.95 -6.80
C PHE A 199 -4.93 21.63 -5.45
N GLN A 200 -3.60 21.66 -5.41
CA GLN A 200 -2.83 21.57 -4.16
C GLN A 200 -1.50 22.29 -4.34
N ALA A 201 -0.91 22.76 -3.24
CA ALA A 201 0.41 23.35 -3.21
C ALA A 201 1.17 22.92 -1.94
N HIS A 202 2.44 22.55 -2.09
CA HIS A 202 3.32 22.16 -0.99
C HIS A 202 4.61 22.99 -1.01
N ALA A 203 5.29 23.05 0.14
CA ALA A 203 6.68 23.47 0.23
C ALA A 203 7.50 22.38 0.93
N ASN A 204 8.61 22.00 0.32
CA ASN A 204 9.68 21.23 0.94
C ASN A 204 10.77 22.23 1.34
N GLY A 205 11.21 22.16 2.60
CA GLY A 205 12.29 22.98 3.11
C GLY A 205 13.40 22.13 3.70
N ALA A 206 14.65 22.49 3.42
CA ALA A 206 15.83 21.85 3.96
C ALA A 206 16.70 22.91 4.64
N SER A 207 16.94 22.77 5.95
CA SER A 207 17.76 23.72 6.70
C SER A 207 18.94 23.04 7.40
N SER A 208 18.68 22.17 8.37
CA SER A 208 19.68 21.48 9.17
C SER A 208 19.87 20.01 8.79
N ALA A 209 18.88 19.45 8.08
CA ALA A 209 18.87 18.12 7.50
C ALA A 209 18.05 18.13 6.20
N ASP A 210 18.19 17.07 5.41
CA ASP A 210 17.40 16.87 4.20
C ASP A 210 15.91 16.89 4.54
N ARG A 211 15.16 17.78 3.90
CA ARG A 211 13.70 17.95 4.04
C ARG A 211 13.18 17.96 5.49
N ASP A 212 13.79 18.76 6.36
CA ASP A 212 13.32 18.90 7.74
C ASP A 212 12.03 19.72 7.88
N VAL A 213 11.57 20.36 6.79
CA VAL A 213 10.30 21.10 6.74
C VAL A 213 9.40 20.59 5.60
N LYS A 214 8.12 20.40 5.92
CA LYS A 214 7.06 20.11 4.95
C LYS A 214 5.78 20.88 5.29
N LEU A 215 5.39 21.76 4.37
CA LEU A 215 4.16 22.54 4.44
C LEU A 215 3.18 22.11 3.35
N ILE A 216 1.88 22.16 3.66
CA ILE A 216 0.80 21.63 2.83
C ILE A 216 -0.39 22.59 2.86
N TRP A 217 -0.92 22.96 1.70
CA TRP A 217 -2.10 23.81 1.61
C TRP A 217 -3.41 23.05 1.87
N SER A 218 -3.72 21.94 1.21
CA SER A 218 -5.01 21.25 1.41
C SER A 218 -5.20 20.76 2.84
N ASN A 219 -6.39 20.99 3.43
CA ASN A 219 -6.74 20.43 4.74
C ASN A 219 -6.99 18.91 4.71
N ALA A 220 -7.25 18.35 3.52
CA ALA A 220 -7.47 16.92 3.34
C ALA A 220 -6.16 16.11 3.35
N ASP A 221 -5.03 16.73 2.98
CA ASP A 221 -3.72 16.07 3.01
C ASP A 221 -2.99 16.38 4.33
N LYS A 222 -3.00 15.41 5.25
CA LYS A 222 -2.35 15.54 6.57
C LYS A 222 -0.98 14.88 6.64
N GLY A 223 -0.60 14.13 5.61
CA GLY A 223 0.50 13.18 5.68
C GLY A 223 1.37 13.14 4.43
N ASP A 224 1.39 14.20 3.63
CA ASP A 224 2.14 14.26 2.37
C ASP A 224 1.76 13.13 1.41
N SER A 225 0.45 12.91 1.24
CA SER A 225 -0.09 11.82 0.43
C SER A 225 -0.46 12.23 -1.00
N SER A 226 -0.38 13.53 -1.32
CA SER A 226 -0.76 14.10 -2.62
C SER A 226 -0.02 13.48 -3.82
N TYR A 227 1.23 12.99 -3.66
CA TYR A 227 1.99 12.38 -4.76
C TYR A 227 1.47 10.99 -5.18
N GLN A 228 0.63 10.36 -4.36
CA GLN A 228 0.07 9.03 -4.62
C GLN A 228 -1.47 9.04 -4.69
N ASN A 229 -2.11 9.99 -4.01
CA ASN A 229 -3.56 10.03 -3.84
C ASN A 229 -4.12 11.43 -4.20
N PRO A 230 -4.64 11.65 -5.42
CA PRO A 230 -5.23 12.94 -5.80
C PRO A 230 -6.51 13.33 -5.04
N SER A 231 -7.16 12.40 -4.34
CA SER A 231 -8.42 12.69 -3.61
C SER A 231 -8.23 13.66 -2.45
N VAL A 232 -6.98 13.85 -1.99
CA VAL A 232 -6.65 14.80 -0.93
C VAL A 232 -6.39 16.23 -1.45
N PHE A 233 -6.50 16.46 -2.76
CA PHE A 233 -6.38 17.81 -3.33
C PHE A 233 -7.58 18.67 -2.89
N GLY A 234 -7.33 19.96 -2.65
CA GLY A 234 -8.41 20.94 -2.58
C GLY A 234 -8.89 21.29 -3.99
N ARG A 235 -9.45 22.49 -4.15
CA ARG A 235 -10.10 22.94 -5.38
C ARG A 235 -9.48 24.21 -5.93
N GLY A 236 -9.30 24.26 -7.24
CA GLY A 236 -9.06 25.49 -8.00
C GLY A 236 -10.34 25.86 -8.73
N ILE A 237 -10.89 27.04 -8.47
CA ILE A 237 -12.17 27.47 -9.05
C ILE A 237 -11.94 28.68 -9.94
N PHE A 238 -12.17 28.52 -11.24
CA PHE A 238 -12.08 29.62 -12.21
C PHE A 238 -13.17 30.66 -11.94
N PHE A 239 -12.76 31.91 -11.79
CA PHE A 239 -13.63 33.03 -11.47
C PHE A 239 -13.54 34.11 -12.56
N GLU A 240 -14.59 34.28 -13.35
CA GLU A 240 -14.64 35.35 -14.34
C GLU A 240 -14.57 36.73 -13.67
N VAL A 241 -13.58 37.55 -14.02
CA VAL A 241 -13.35 38.85 -13.41
C VAL A 241 -14.57 39.74 -13.59
N GLY A 242 -15.08 40.28 -12.48
CA GLY A 242 -16.28 41.13 -12.46
C GLY A 242 -17.59 40.37 -12.24
N SER A 243 -17.56 39.04 -12.14
CA SER A 243 -18.71 38.26 -11.70
C SER A 243 -19.13 38.61 -10.26
N THR A 244 -20.41 38.38 -9.97
CA THR A 244 -21.01 38.73 -8.65
C THR A 244 -21.49 37.50 -7.89
N ASP A 245 -21.71 36.40 -8.59
CA ASP A 245 -21.85 35.07 -8.04
C ASP A 245 -20.48 34.53 -7.66
N ILE A 246 -20.38 33.97 -6.45
CA ILE A 246 -19.18 33.32 -5.94
C ILE A 246 -19.46 31.82 -5.98
N PRO A 247 -18.87 31.07 -6.94
CA PRO A 247 -19.01 29.63 -6.96
C PRO A 247 -18.41 29.04 -5.69
N LEU A 248 -19.10 28.08 -5.10
CA LEU A 248 -18.56 27.30 -3.99
C LEU A 248 -17.87 26.06 -4.55
N PRO A 249 -16.80 25.55 -3.91
CA PRO A 249 -16.25 24.26 -4.29
C PRO A 249 -17.35 23.22 -4.28
N SER A 250 -17.27 22.23 -5.16
CA SER A 250 -18.05 21.03 -4.96
C SER A 250 -17.78 20.56 -3.54
N ILE A 251 -18.84 20.39 -2.75
CA ILE A 251 -18.73 19.56 -1.56
C ILE A 251 -18.13 18.27 -2.10
N PRO A 252 -16.98 17.79 -1.58
CA PRO A 252 -16.53 16.46 -1.95
C PRO A 252 -17.78 15.63 -1.74
N GLU A 253 -18.35 15.06 -2.82
CA GLU A 253 -19.53 14.21 -2.70
C GLU A 253 -19.26 13.42 -1.44
N GLU A 254 -20.16 13.50 -0.42
CA GLU A 254 -20.06 12.64 0.76
C GLU A 254 -19.70 11.32 0.15
N SER A 255 -18.43 10.89 0.28
CA SER A 255 -17.96 9.80 -0.55
C SER A 255 -18.98 8.74 -0.23
N ALA A 256 -19.62 8.17 -1.24
CA ALA A 256 -20.42 6.99 -1.00
C ALA A 256 -19.45 6.10 -0.23
N SER A 257 -19.68 6.00 1.09
CA SER A 257 -18.59 5.66 2.00
C SER A 257 -18.12 4.32 1.52
N PHE A 258 -16.85 4.15 1.16
CA PHE A 258 -16.38 2.94 0.50
C PHE A 258 -17.04 1.72 1.16
N GLN A 259 -17.83 0.97 0.39
CA GLN A 259 -18.43 -0.26 0.86
C GLN A 259 -17.72 -1.40 0.17
N MET A 260 -17.27 -2.38 0.95
CA MET A 260 -16.70 -3.62 0.43
C MET A 260 -17.59 -4.24 -0.66
N ASP A 261 -18.91 -4.19 -0.47
CA ASP A 261 -19.92 -4.78 -1.37
C ASP A 261 -20.05 -4.07 -2.73
N ASP A 262 -19.55 -2.83 -2.86
CA ASP A 262 -19.60 -2.07 -4.12
C ASP A 262 -18.46 -2.45 -5.07
N VAL A 263 -17.42 -3.13 -4.57
CA VAL A 263 -16.26 -3.55 -5.35
C VAL A 263 -16.45 -5.00 -5.83
N ASP A 264 -16.27 -5.23 -7.13
CA ASP A 264 -16.20 -6.59 -7.68
C ASP A 264 -14.82 -7.21 -7.42
N TRP A 265 -14.58 -7.58 -6.16
CA TRP A 265 -13.34 -8.20 -5.71
C TRP A 265 -13.01 -9.48 -6.48
N SER A 266 -14.02 -10.28 -6.85
CA SER A 266 -13.82 -11.49 -7.64
C SER A 266 -13.25 -11.20 -9.04
N SER A 267 -13.64 -10.10 -9.67
CA SER A 267 -13.03 -9.67 -10.93
C SER A 267 -11.57 -9.25 -10.75
N LEU A 268 -11.23 -8.55 -9.65
CA LEU A 268 -9.85 -8.21 -9.32
C LEU A 268 -8.98 -9.46 -9.07
N VAL A 269 -9.50 -10.43 -8.31
CA VAL A 269 -8.84 -11.71 -8.01
C VAL A 269 -8.59 -12.51 -9.30
N ARG A 270 -9.57 -12.57 -10.21
CA ARG A 270 -9.41 -13.24 -11.51
C ARG A 270 -8.37 -12.56 -12.39
N ALA A 271 -8.44 -11.23 -12.52
CA ALA A 271 -7.53 -10.48 -13.39
C ALA A 271 -6.08 -10.55 -12.86
N SER A 272 -5.91 -10.41 -11.54
CA SER A 272 -4.58 -10.54 -10.92
C SER A 272 -4.03 -11.96 -10.99
N TRP A 273 -4.86 -13.02 -10.98
CA TRP A 273 -4.39 -14.39 -11.26
C TRP A 273 -3.85 -14.54 -12.69
N GLU A 274 -4.54 -13.98 -13.69
CA GLU A 274 -4.06 -14.03 -15.08
C GLU A 274 -2.73 -13.26 -15.25
N GLY A 275 -2.59 -12.12 -14.60
CA GLY A 275 -1.32 -11.39 -14.56
C GLY A 275 -0.23 -12.15 -13.80
N TYR A 276 -0.56 -12.79 -12.68
CA TYR A 276 0.37 -13.61 -11.89
C TYR A 276 0.99 -14.72 -12.75
N LYS A 277 0.15 -15.44 -13.50
CA LYS A 277 0.59 -16.46 -14.46
C LYS A 277 1.57 -15.90 -15.48
N GLN A 278 1.27 -14.74 -16.07
CA GLN A 278 2.11 -14.13 -17.10
C GLN A 278 3.45 -13.62 -16.55
N ASN A 279 3.46 -13.07 -15.34
CA ASN A 279 4.66 -12.44 -14.76
C ASN A 279 5.60 -13.46 -14.08
N TYR A 280 5.06 -14.55 -13.52
CA TYR A 280 5.83 -15.41 -12.61
C TYR A 280 5.89 -16.89 -13.01
N ILE A 281 5.01 -17.37 -13.90
CA ILE A 281 4.97 -18.80 -14.30
C ILE A 281 5.33 -18.95 -15.78
N PHE A 282 4.73 -18.11 -16.61
CA PHE A 282 4.83 -18.18 -18.07
C PHE A 282 5.56 -16.97 -18.68
N CYS A 283 6.59 -16.46 -17.99
CA CYS A 283 7.32 -15.24 -18.35
C CYS A 283 8.47 -15.42 -19.36
N GLY A 284 8.47 -16.51 -20.14
CA GLY A 284 9.42 -16.79 -21.19
C GLY A 284 10.80 -17.20 -20.67
N GLU A 285 11.86 -16.65 -21.26
CA GLU A 285 13.25 -16.97 -20.90
C GLU A 285 13.55 -16.71 -19.42
N ASN A 286 12.95 -15.66 -18.85
CA ASN A 286 13.09 -15.34 -17.43
C ASN A 286 12.58 -16.48 -16.53
N CYS A 287 11.51 -17.18 -16.93
CA CYS A 287 10.92 -18.32 -16.23
C CYS A 287 11.50 -19.66 -16.71
N GLY A 288 12.77 -19.68 -17.12
CA GLY A 288 13.44 -20.87 -17.64
C GLY A 288 12.88 -21.38 -18.96
N SER A 289 12.32 -20.50 -19.80
CA SER A 289 11.49 -20.89 -20.95
C SER A 289 10.21 -21.62 -20.52
N ASN A 290 9.57 -21.11 -19.47
CA ASN A 290 8.33 -21.62 -18.87
C ASN A 290 8.45 -23.07 -18.36
N ILE A 291 9.47 -23.35 -17.53
CA ILE A 291 9.66 -24.70 -16.96
C ILE A 291 8.54 -25.13 -15.99
N GLY A 292 7.65 -24.20 -15.61
CA GLY A 292 6.46 -24.48 -14.81
C GLY A 292 6.60 -24.16 -13.33
N LEU A 293 7.73 -23.63 -12.88
CA LEU A 293 7.88 -23.12 -11.51
C LEU A 293 7.36 -21.68 -11.38
N VAL A 294 7.29 -21.17 -10.14
CA VAL A 294 6.90 -19.80 -9.83
C VAL A 294 8.13 -18.97 -9.48
N PHE A 295 8.42 -17.95 -10.27
CA PHE A 295 9.67 -17.19 -10.24
C PHE A 295 9.49 -15.78 -9.66
N ASP A 296 10.43 -15.37 -8.82
CA ASP A 296 10.47 -14.03 -8.25
C ASP A 296 11.49 -13.14 -9.01
N PRO A 297 11.03 -12.09 -9.71
CA PRO A 297 11.90 -11.15 -10.42
C PRO A 297 12.94 -10.47 -9.52
N ASN A 298 12.63 -10.19 -8.25
CA ASN A 298 13.52 -9.41 -7.36
C ASN A 298 14.77 -10.18 -6.92
N ILE A 299 14.73 -11.50 -6.96
CA ILE A 299 15.88 -12.36 -6.64
C ILE A 299 16.55 -12.93 -7.89
N GLY A 300 16.33 -12.28 -9.04
CA GLY A 300 16.92 -12.65 -10.33
C GLY A 300 16.19 -13.81 -11.00
N TYR A 301 14.86 -13.87 -10.88
CA TYR A 301 14.03 -14.98 -11.37
C TYR A 301 14.50 -16.33 -10.82
N GLN A 302 14.74 -16.41 -9.51
CA GLN A 302 14.83 -17.70 -8.83
C GLN A 302 13.42 -18.13 -8.37
N SER A 303 13.22 -19.43 -8.21
CA SER A 303 12.00 -20.00 -7.68
C SER A 303 12.24 -20.55 -6.28
N VAL A 304 11.31 -20.29 -5.37
CA VAL A 304 11.31 -20.84 -4.01
C VAL A 304 10.09 -21.73 -3.80
N SER A 305 10.21 -22.74 -2.93
CA SER A 305 9.11 -23.66 -2.64
C SER A 305 7.88 -22.94 -2.09
N GLU A 306 8.05 -21.87 -1.32
CA GLU A 306 6.95 -20.99 -0.87
C GLU A 306 6.08 -20.56 -2.05
N GLY A 307 6.73 -20.14 -3.14
CA GLY A 307 6.01 -19.68 -4.31
C GLY A 307 5.31 -20.80 -5.09
N ILE A 308 5.84 -22.02 -5.02
CA ILE A 308 5.16 -23.22 -5.52
C ILE A 308 3.87 -23.45 -4.73
N GLY A 309 3.93 -23.41 -3.40
CA GLY A 309 2.76 -23.51 -2.52
C GLY A 309 1.70 -22.46 -2.86
N TYR A 310 2.12 -21.19 -3.02
CA TYR A 310 1.21 -20.10 -3.38
C TYR A 310 0.59 -20.30 -4.76
N GLY A 311 1.40 -20.62 -5.78
CA GLY A 311 0.90 -20.84 -7.13
C GLY A 311 -0.09 -22.01 -7.22
N MET A 312 0.18 -23.12 -6.51
CA MET A 312 -0.75 -24.26 -6.45
C MET A 312 -2.05 -23.92 -5.72
N LEU A 313 -1.98 -23.21 -4.58
CA LEU A 313 -3.18 -22.74 -3.87
C LEU A 313 -4.03 -21.81 -4.74
N MET A 314 -3.40 -20.83 -5.40
CA MET A 314 -4.10 -19.92 -6.32
C MET A 314 -4.76 -20.69 -7.47
N ALA A 315 -4.02 -21.58 -8.14
CA ALA A 315 -4.54 -22.34 -9.27
C ALA A 315 -5.74 -23.23 -8.89
N VAL A 316 -5.68 -23.92 -7.75
CA VAL A 316 -6.81 -24.76 -7.31
C VAL A 316 -8.00 -23.92 -6.88
N LEU A 317 -7.81 -22.76 -6.24
CA LEU A 317 -8.91 -21.87 -5.86
C LEU A 317 -9.57 -21.25 -7.10
N MET A 318 -8.76 -20.86 -8.09
CA MET A 318 -9.22 -20.30 -9.38
C MET A 318 -9.77 -21.33 -10.36
N ASN A 319 -9.81 -22.61 -9.98
CA ASN A 319 -10.28 -23.69 -10.84
C ASN A 319 -9.49 -23.79 -12.16
N ASP A 320 -8.16 -23.67 -12.07
CA ASP A 320 -7.22 -23.73 -13.19
C ASP A 320 -6.37 -25.02 -13.12
N PRO A 321 -6.93 -26.18 -13.52
CA PRO A 321 -6.22 -27.46 -13.41
C PRO A 321 -4.98 -27.53 -14.30
N LEU A 322 -4.95 -26.81 -15.43
CA LEU A 322 -3.80 -26.83 -16.34
C LEU A 322 -2.58 -26.17 -15.72
N THR A 323 -2.76 -24.99 -15.12
CA THR A 323 -1.67 -24.30 -14.43
C THR A 323 -1.28 -25.05 -13.17
N PHE A 324 -2.24 -25.62 -12.44
CA PHE A 324 -1.97 -26.45 -11.26
C PHE A 324 -1.06 -27.63 -11.61
N ASP A 325 -1.41 -28.42 -12.62
CA ASP A 325 -0.62 -29.58 -13.05
C ASP A 325 0.76 -29.17 -13.57
N THR A 326 0.85 -28.02 -14.25
CA THR A 326 2.15 -27.49 -14.70
C THR A 326 3.09 -27.22 -13.54
N ILE A 327 2.60 -26.57 -12.47
CA ILE A 327 3.39 -26.28 -11.27
C ILE A 327 3.71 -27.57 -10.52
N TYR A 328 2.72 -28.42 -10.33
CA TYR A 328 2.87 -29.68 -9.61
C TYR A 328 3.91 -30.61 -10.26
N ASP A 329 3.87 -30.72 -11.59
CA ASP A 329 4.81 -31.54 -12.35
C ASP A 329 6.23 -31.00 -12.27
N ALA A 330 6.40 -29.68 -12.45
CA ALA A 330 7.70 -29.03 -12.40
C ALA A 330 8.33 -29.15 -11.00
N ALA A 331 7.55 -28.86 -9.95
CA ALA A 331 8.01 -28.98 -8.57
C ALA A 331 8.45 -30.40 -8.23
N TYR A 332 7.65 -31.40 -8.59
CA TYR A 332 7.98 -32.81 -8.38
C TYR A 332 9.25 -33.24 -9.14
N GLN A 333 9.41 -32.81 -10.40
CA GLN A 333 10.52 -33.22 -11.24
C GLN A 333 11.84 -32.53 -10.89
N ILE A 334 11.78 -31.29 -10.42
CA ILE A 334 12.97 -30.43 -10.28
C ILE A 334 13.37 -30.26 -8.83
N MET A 335 12.42 -30.09 -7.91
CA MET A 335 12.69 -29.65 -6.54
C MET A 335 12.67 -30.79 -5.52
N LEU A 336 11.97 -31.89 -5.78
CA LEU A 336 11.78 -32.97 -4.81
C LEU A 336 13.11 -33.59 -4.33
N ASP A 337 13.31 -33.62 -3.01
CA ASP A 337 14.31 -34.50 -2.40
C ASP A 337 13.72 -35.93 -2.30
N PRO A 338 14.31 -36.92 -3.00
CA PRO A 338 13.81 -38.30 -2.94
C PRO A 338 13.97 -38.98 -1.57
N THR A 339 14.71 -38.37 -0.65
CA THR A 339 14.96 -38.89 0.70
C THR A 339 13.82 -38.55 1.65
N THR A 340 13.41 -37.27 1.66
CA THR A 340 12.37 -36.77 2.56
C THR A 340 10.99 -36.79 1.90
N GLY A 341 10.94 -36.68 0.58
CA GLY A 341 9.68 -36.51 -0.16
C GLY A 341 9.13 -35.08 -0.11
N LEU A 342 9.95 -34.12 0.35
CA LEU A 342 9.66 -32.68 0.40
C LEU A 342 10.47 -31.93 -0.66
N LEU A 343 10.18 -30.66 -0.91
CA LEU A 343 10.92 -29.87 -1.91
C LEU A 343 12.18 -29.26 -1.32
N ASN A 344 13.27 -29.26 -2.10
CA ASN A 344 14.39 -28.35 -1.88
C ASN A 344 13.90 -26.91 -2.08
N TRP A 345 14.14 -26.03 -1.11
CA TRP A 345 13.42 -24.76 -1.03
C TRP A 345 13.77 -23.75 -2.13
N ARG A 346 14.86 -23.93 -2.90
CA ARG A 346 15.24 -22.95 -3.95
C ARG A 346 15.90 -23.54 -5.18
N VAL A 347 15.49 -23.02 -6.34
CA VAL A 347 15.98 -23.36 -7.67
C VAL A 347 16.23 -22.08 -8.49
N ASP A 348 17.26 -22.07 -9.32
CA ASP A 348 17.49 -20.99 -10.28
C ASP A 348 16.65 -21.13 -11.56
N ASN A 349 16.67 -20.11 -12.44
CA ASN A 349 15.90 -20.15 -13.69
C ASN A 349 16.37 -21.21 -14.71
N THR A 350 17.41 -21.98 -14.43
CA THR A 350 17.82 -23.12 -15.27
C THR A 350 17.25 -24.45 -14.78
N GLY A 351 16.60 -24.45 -13.61
CA GLY A 351 16.17 -25.67 -12.93
C GLY A 351 17.24 -26.28 -12.02
N ALA A 352 18.35 -25.58 -11.76
CA ALA A 352 19.37 -26.08 -10.84
C ALA A 352 19.00 -25.74 -9.39
N ILE A 353 19.07 -26.73 -8.49
CA ILE A 353 18.85 -26.54 -7.06
C ILE A 353 19.99 -25.68 -6.47
N THR A 354 19.62 -24.56 -5.85
CA THR A 354 20.54 -23.59 -5.22
C THR A 354 20.26 -23.38 -3.72
N GLY A 355 19.17 -23.96 -3.21
CA GLY A 355 18.86 -24.07 -1.80
C GLY A 355 18.30 -25.47 -1.54
N PHE A 356 19.04 -26.26 -0.77
CA PHE A 356 18.65 -27.62 -0.40
C PHE A 356 17.77 -27.61 0.84
N THR A 357 17.12 -28.74 1.12
CA THR A 357 16.26 -28.97 2.30
C THR A 357 14.94 -28.19 2.18
N SER A 358 13.92 -28.55 2.95
CA SER A 358 12.58 -27.99 2.87
C SER A 358 12.40 -26.69 3.65
N ALA A 359 11.30 -26.00 3.34
CA ALA A 359 10.76 -24.89 4.11
C ALA A 359 9.29 -25.23 4.43
N THR A 360 8.94 -25.30 5.71
CA THR A 360 7.72 -25.97 6.15
C THR A 360 6.43 -25.28 5.72
N ASP A 361 6.44 -23.96 5.58
CA ASP A 361 5.32 -23.19 5.03
C ASP A 361 4.96 -23.58 3.61
N ALA A 362 5.96 -23.84 2.77
CA ALA A 362 5.74 -24.30 1.42
C ALA A 362 5.06 -25.66 1.39
N GLU A 363 5.56 -26.60 2.19
CA GLU A 363 5.11 -27.99 2.17
C GLU A 363 3.66 -28.11 2.66
N GLU A 364 3.27 -27.37 3.71
CA GLU A 364 1.89 -27.35 4.19
C GLU A 364 0.91 -26.72 3.18
N ASP A 365 1.34 -25.70 2.43
CA ASP A 365 0.52 -25.08 1.39
C ASP A 365 0.35 -26.01 0.18
N ILE A 366 1.41 -26.70 -0.24
CA ILE A 366 1.36 -27.72 -1.31
C ILE A 366 0.43 -28.88 -0.90
N ALA A 367 0.56 -29.38 0.33
CA ALA A 367 -0.28 -30.44 0.85
C ALA A 367 -1.76 -30.05 0.86
N LEU A 368 -2.10 -28.84 1.33
CA LEU A 368 -3.47 -28.34 1.28
C LEU A 368 -3.97 -28.20 -0.16
N ALA A 369 -3.15 -27.67 -1.08
CA ALA A 369 -3.52 -27.49 -2.47
C ALA A 369 -3.84 -28.83 -3.16
N LEU A 370 -3.07 -29.88 -2.89
CA LEU A 370 -3.34 -31.24 -3.37
C LEU A 370 -4.63 -31.83 -2.78
N ILE A 371 -4.90 -31.62 -1.49
CA ILE A 371 -6.17 -32.02 -0.86
C ILE A 371 -7.36 -31.31 -1.54
N PHE A 372 -7.23 -30.01 -1.81
CA PHE A 372 -8.25 -29.25 -2.52
C PHE A 372 -8.45 -29.73 -3.96
N ALA A 373 -7.37 -30.08 -4.68
CA ALA A 373 -7.46 -30.65 -6.02
C ALA A 373 -8.20 -32.00 -5.99
N GLN A 374 -7.90 -32.85 -5.00
CA GLN A 374 -8.61 -34.11 -4.78
C GLN A 374 -10.11 -33.88 -4.53
N LYS A 375 -10.49 -32.85 -3.76
CA LYS A 375 -11.90 -32.49 -3.54
C LYS A 375 -12.60 -32.03 -4.81
N ARG A 376 -11.91 -31.33 -5.71
CA ARG A 376 -12.45 -30.99 -7.04
C ARG A 376 -12.65 -32.22 -7.91
N VAL A 377 -11.77 -33.22 -7.83
CA VAL A 377 -11.96 -34.53 -8.49
C VAL A 377 -13.18 -35.25 -7.94
N GLU A 378 -13.35 -35.31 -6.62
CA GLU A 378 -14.51 -35.95 -5.97
C GLU A 378 -15.84 -35.29 -6.35
N ARG A 379 -15.83 -33.98 -6.60
CA ARG A 379 -16.97 -33.20 -7.08
C ARG A 379 -17.21 -33.34 -8.59
N GLY A 380 -16.31 -34.00 -9.32
CA GLY A 380 -16.38 -34.15 -10.77
C GLY A 380 -16.03 -32.88 -11.55
N GLU A 381 -15.39 -31.91 -10.90
CA GLU A 381 -14.94 -30.66 -11.52
C GLU A 381 -13.62 -30.86 -12.26
N TRP A 382 -12.73 -31.69 -11.70
CA TRP A 382 -11.41 -32.00 -12.25
C TRP A 382 -11.30 -33.49 -12.60
N THR A 383 -10.38 -33.81 -13.51
CA THR A 383 -9.92 -35.19 -13.72
C THR A 383 -8.73 -35.47 -12.81
N GLN A 384 -8.61 -36.71 -12.34
CA GLN A 384 -7.43 -37.13 -11.56
C GLN A 384 -6.16 -36.97 -12.41
N HIS A 385 -5.08 -36.50 -11.79
CA HIS A 385 -3.78 -36.41 -12.46
C HIS A 385 -3.29 -37.82 -12.86
N PRO A 386 -2.83 -38.03 -14.11
CA PRO A 386 -2.68 -39.37 -14.70
C PRO A 386 -1.58 -40.23 -14.07
N GLU A 387 -0.52 -39.62 -13.54
CA GLU A 387 0.65 -40.34 -12.99
C GLU A 387 0.77 -40.23 -11.47
N ARG A 388 0.20 -39.16 -10.91
CA ARG A 388 0.36 -38.75 -9.52
C ARG A 388 -0.98 -38.27 -8.98
N ALA A 389 -1.82 -39.20 -8.55
CA ALA A 389 -3.15 -38.87 -8.03
C ALA A 389 -3.05 -37.91 -6.84
N TYR A 390 -3.83 -36.82 -6.85
CA TYR A 390 -3.68 -35.72 -5.89
C TYR A 390 -3.83 -36.21 -4.44
N GLY A 391 -4.85 -37.00 -4.14
CA GLY A 391 -5.09 -37.51 -2.79
C GLY A 391 -4.03 -38.49 -2.28
N ASP A 392 -3.49 -39.34 -3.15
CA ASP A 392 -2.44 -40.30 -2.75
C ASP A 392 -1.12 -39.58 -2.43
N TYR A 393 -0.80 -38.53 -3.20
CA TYR A 393 0.37 -37.71 -2.95
C TYR A 393 0.18 -36.78 -1.77
N ALA A 394 -0.99 -36.16 -1.60
CA ALA A 394 -1.31 -35.40 -0.40
C ALA A 394 -1.09 -36.23 0.88
N ASN A 395 -1.53 -37.49 0.89
CA ASN A 395 -1.31 -38.38 2.04
C ASN A 395 0.17 -38.58 2.35
N GLN A 396 0.99 -38.86 1.32
CA GLN A 396 2.43 -39.02 1.47
C GLN A 396 3.11 -37.73 1.92
N TRP A 397 2.67 -36.59 1.39
CA TRP A 397 3.20 -35.27 1.72
C TRP A 397 2.93 -34.90 3.18
N VAL A 398 1.68 -35.06 3.63
CA VAL A 398 1.31 -34.78 5.04
C VAL A 398 2.07 -35.71 6.00
N ASP A 399 2.29 -36.98 5.61
CA ASP A 399 3.15 -37.90 6.38
C ASP A 399 4.62 -37.43 6.43
N ALA A 400 5.16 -36.93 5.31
CA ALA A 400 6.53 -36.41 5.24
C ALA A 400 6.72 -35.16 6.11
N ILE A 401 5.81 -34.18 6.04
CA ILE A 401 5.82 -32.99 6.91
C ILE A 401 5.83 -33.43 8.37
N TYR A 402 4.91 -34.32 8.77
CA TYR A 402 4.84 -34.77 10.16
C TYR A 402 6.11 -35.53 10.60
N GLN A 403 6.75 -36.26 9.70
CA GLN A 403 7.96 -37.02 10.00
C GLN A 403 9.21 -36.13 10.12
N TYR A 404 9.35 -35.14 9.25
CA TYR A 404 10.60 -34.39 9.08
C TYR A 404 10.54 -32.96 9.63
N GLU A 405 9.34 -32.37 9.72
CA GLU A 405 9.15 -30.95 10.06
C GLU A 405 8.35 -30.74 11.37
N VAL A 406 8.01 -31.83 12.07
CA VAL A 406 7.37 -31.79 13.39
C VAL A 406 8.26 -32.47 14.43
N ALA A 407 8.85 -31.66 15.30
CA ALA A 407 9.66 -32.12 16.42
C ALA A 407 8.80 -32.44 17.65
N ASP A 408 9.15 -33.54 18.35
CA ASP A 408 8.46 -34.03 19.56
C ASP A 408 6.92 -34.15 19.40
N GLY A 409 6.47 -34.36 18.16
CA GLY A 409 5.06 -34.46 17.78
C GLY A 409 4.22 -33.21 18.09
N ARG A 410 4.83 -32.03 18.28
CA ARG A 410 4.10 -30.83 18.71
C ARG A 410 4.71 -29.49 18.30
N TYR A 411 5.99 -29.43 17.93
CA TYR A 411 6.64 -28.20 17.51
C TYR A 411 6.91 -28.24 16.02
N LEU A 412 6.42 -27.25 15.30
CA LEU A 412 6.75 -27.06 13.88
C LEU A 412 8.20 -26.54 13.80
N THR A 413 9.05 -27.22 13.03
CA THR A 413 10.35 -26.69 12.67
C THR A 413 10.22 -25.78 11.46
N PRO A 414 11.22 -24.93 11.15
CA PRO A 414 11.16 -24.09 9.94
C PRO A 414 11.41 -24.88 8.64
N GLY A 415 11.91 -26.11 8.74
CA GLY A 415 12.22 -27.02 7.64
C GLY A 415 12.72 -28.37 8.17
N ASP A 416 13.03 -29.30 7.27
CA ASP A 416 13.47 -30.68 7.57
C ASP A 416 14.93 -30.80 8.06
N ASP A 417 15.76 -29.78 7.85
CA ASP A 417 17.16 -29.73 8.32
C ASP A 417 17.44 -28.50 9.18
N TRP A 418 16.72 -28.40 10.31
CA TRP A 418 16.91 -27.35 11.29
C TRP A 418 17.26 -27.90 12.67
N ASP A 419 18.35 -27.38 13.24
CA ASP A 419 18.66 -27.54 14.66
C ASP A 419 17.62 -26.80 15.53
N GLY A 420 17.66 -26.97 16.85
CA GLY A 420 16.75 -26.26 17.77
C GLY A 420 15.33 -26.83 17.87
N GLN A 421 14.97 -27.82 17.04
CA GLN A 421 13.80 -28.70 17.21
C GLN A 421 12.46 -27.97 17.36
N GLY A 422 12.31 -26.81 16.70
CA GLY A 422 11.09 -25.99 16.78
C GLY A 422 10.86 -25.35 18.17
N GLN A 423 11.82 -25.45 19.08
CA GLN A 423 11.74 -24.89 20.43
C GLN A 423 12.62 -23.66 20.58
N GLU A 424 13.86 -23.75 20.09
CA GLU A 424 14.84 -22.65 20.16
C GLU A 424 14.64 -21.62 19.04
N ILE A 425 14.02 -22.05 17.94
CA ILE A 425 13.63 -21.20 16.83
C ILE A 425 12.41 -21.80 16.11
N LEU A 426 11.41 -20.96 15.84
CA LEU A 426 10.26 -21.25 14.99
C LEU A 426 9.84 -19.95 14.30
N ASN A 427 9.08 -20.08 13.21
CA ASN A 427 8.46 -18.98 12.50
C ASN A 427 6.94 -19.09 12.63
N LEU A 428 6.30 -18.10 13.28
CA LEU A 428 4.86 -18.13 13.53
C LEU A 428 4.04 -17.87 12.26
N SER A 429 4.63 -17.35 11.19
CA SER A 429 3.97 -17.24 9.90
C SER A 429 3.79 -18.58 9.19
N TYR A 430 4.45 -19.63 9.66
CA TYR A 430 4.31 -21.01 9.19
C TYR A 430 3.26 -21.77 10.01
N PHE A 431 2.74 -21.18 11.09
CA PHE A 431 1.72 -21.83 11.90
C PHE A 431 0.34 -21.70 11.23
N SER A 432 -0.08 -22.75 10.53
CA SER A 432 -1.34 -22.83 9.77
C SER A 432 -2.36 -23.80 10.39
N PRO A 433 -2.98 -23.47 11.55
CA PRO A 433 -3.83 -24.40 12.30
C PRO A 433 -5.04 -24.91 11.51
N ALA A 434 -5.60 -24.11 10.61
CA ALA A 434 -6.68 -24.55 9.73
C ALA A 434 -6.24 -25.71 8.82
N TRP A 435 -4.97 -25.75 8.39
CA TRP A 435 -4.46 -26.78 7.47
C TRP A 435 -4.34 -28.09 8.22
N TYR A 436 -3.80 -28.02 9.44
CA TYR A 436 -3.61 -29.14 10.33
C TYR A 436 -4.93 -29.86 10.68
N ARG A 437 -6.03 -29.10 10.83
CA ARG A 437 -7.37 -29.69 10.99
C ARG A 437 -7.83 -30.43 9.74
N ILE A 438 -7.57 -29.86 8.57
CA ILE A 438 -7.87 -30.52 7.29
C ILE A 438 -7.01 -31.77 7.12
N PHE A 439 -5.74 -31.74 7.52
CA PHE A 439 -4.83 -32.89 7.47
C PHE A 439 -5.32 -34.04 8.36
N ASP A 440 -5.71 -33.75 9.60
CA ASP A 440 -6.27 -34.73 10.52
C ASP A 440 -7.59 -35.33 9.98
N ASP A 441 -8.49 -34.51 9.44
CA ASP A 441 -9.74 -35.01 8.84
C ASP A 441 -9.46 -35.85 7.56
N PHE A 442 -8.56 -35.38 6.71
CA PHE A 442 -8.17 -36.06 5.46
C PHE A 442 -7.58 -37.45 5.70
N GLN A 443 -6.74 -37.60 6.73
CA GLN A 443 -6.10 -38.88 7.06
C GLN A 443 -6.88 -39.69 8.10
N GLY A 444 -7.94 -39.14 8.68
CA GLY A 444 -8.68 -39.76 9.78
C GLY A 444 -7.84 -39.91 11.06
N THR A 445 -7.00 -38.92 11.37
CA THR A 445 -6.10 -38.88 12.52
C THR A 445 -6.43 -37.74 13.48
N THR A 446 -5.71 -37.67 14.60
CA THR A 446 -5.71 -36.53 15.54
C THR A 446 -4.28 -36.12 15.92
N ARG A 447 -3.31 -36.43 15.05
CA ARG A 447 -1.89 -36.28 15.36
C ARG A 447 -1.43 -34.83 15.28
N TRP A 448 -2.21 -33.98 14.61
CA TRP A 448 -1.91 -32.56 14.50
C TRP A 448 -2.51 -31.73 15.63
N GLU A 449 -3.43 -32.27 16.45
CA GLU A 449 -3.98 -31.59 17.63
C GLU A 449 -2.90 -31.02 18.59
N PRO A 450 -1.80 -31.74 18.92
CA PRO A 450 -0.73 -31.17 19.73
C PRO A 450 0.00 -30.03 19.02
N VAL A 451 0.22 -30.10 17.70
CA VAL A 451 0.84 -29.03 16.91
C VAL A 451 -0.02 -27.77 16.95
N ILE A 452 -1.34 -27.90 16.76
CA ILE A 452 -2.29 -26.78 16.93
C ILE A 452 -2.22 -26.23 18.35
N THR A 453 -2.19 -27.09 19.36
CA THR A 453 -2.19 -26.68 20.77
C THR A 453 -0.93 -25.90 21.13
N TYR A 454 0.25 -26.40 20.73
CA TYR A 454 1.52 -25.77 21.06
C TYR A 454 1.82 -24.56 20.18
N GLY A 455 1.43 -24.56 18.90
CA GLY A 455 1.52 -23.37 18.04
C GLY A 455 0.73 -22.19 18.61
N TYR A 456 -0.51 -22.40 19.05
CA TYR A 456 -1.26 -21.35 19.75
C TYR A 456 -0.63 -20.96 21.09
N ARG A 457 0.01 -21.88 21.83
CA ARG A 457 0.73 -21.52 23.05
C ARG A 457 1.89 -20.58 22.73
N SER A 458 2.76 -20.96 21.78
CA SER A 458 3.89 -20.14 21.34
C SER A 458 3.44 -18.77 20.86
N LEU A 459 2.36 -18.70 20.06
CA LEU A 459 1.79 -17.46 19.55
C LEU A 459 1.34 -16.53 20.68
N TYR A 460 0.69 -17.06 21.73
CA TYR A 460 0.07 -16.27 22.80
C TYR A 460 1.03 -15.84 23.91
N VAL A 461 2.26 -16.33 23.91
CA VAL A 461 3.29 -15.96 24.91
C VAL A 461 4.32 -14.94 24.37
N THR A 462 4.20 -14.53 23.10
CA THR A 462 5.04 -13.46 22.54
C THR A 462 4.72 -12.09 23.17
N ASP A 463 5.69 -11.17 23.13
CA ASP A 463 5.51 -9.82 23.67
C ASP A 463 4.40 -9.03 22.94
N GLY A 464 4.21 -9.31 21.64
CA GLY A 464 3.20 -8.70 20.78
C GLY A 464 1.79 -9.29 20.92
N ALA A 465 1.63 -10.42 21.64
CA ALA A 465 0.37 -11.17 21.67
C ALA A 465 -0.84 -10.37 22.16
N LYS A 466 -0.64 -9.37 23.04
CA LYS A 466 -1.71 -8.50 23.54
C LYS A 466 -2.27 -7.56 22.47
N LEU A 467 -1.48 -7.27 21.44
CA LEU A 467 -1.82 -6.43 20.29
C LEU A 467 -2.22 -7.27 19.06
N GLY A 468 -2.18 -8.59 19.16
CA GLY A 468 -2.36 -9.47 17.99
C GLY A 468 -1.20 -9.35 16.99
N LEU A 469 0.01 -9.10 17.50
CA LEU A 469 1.26 -9.03 16.72
C LEU A 469 2.13 -10.25 17.04
N ALA A 470 2.76 -10.81 16.01
CA ALA A 470 3.71 -11.91 16.14
C ALA A 470 5.05 -11.51 15.51
N PRO A 471 6.19 -11.93 16.09
CA PRO A 471 7.49 -11.74 15.48
C PRO A 471 7.70 -12.72 14.31
N ASP A 472 8.57 -12.35 13.36
CA ASP A 472 9.03 -13.23 12.28
C ASP A 472 9.62 -14.53 12.85
N TRP A 473 10.49 -14.41 13.86
CA TRP A 473 11.17 -15.54 14.48
C TRP A 473 11.10 -15.46 16.00
N SER A 474 10.79 -16.57 16.66
CA SER A 474 10.75 -16.66 18.12
C SER A 474 11.12 -18.05 18.62
N THR A 475 11.34 -18.18 19.92
CA THR A 475 11.34 -19.48 20.60
C THR A 475 9.90 -19.96 20.82
N SER A 476 9.73 -21.23 21.16
CA SER A 476 8.42 -21.78 21.57
C SER A 476 7.85 -21.16 22.87
N ASP A 477 8.70 -20.52 23.68
CA ASP A 477 8.30 -19.75 24.85
C ASP A 477 8.02 -18.27 24.51
N GLY A 478 8.03 -17.92 23.23
CA GLY A 478 7.71 -16.60 22.70
C GLY A 478 8.82 -15.57 22.85
N ALA A 479 10.04 -15.95 23.22
CA ALA A 479 11.18 -15.03 23.34
C ALA A 479 11.90 -14.84 21.99
N PRO A 480 12.76 -13.81 21.83
CA PRO A 480 13.63 -13.71 20.67
C PRO A 480 14.54 -14.93 20.50
N ALA A 481 14.68 -15.44 19.28
CA ALA A 481 15.54 -16.58 18.95
C ALA A 481 17.04 -16.21 18.81
N TYR A 482 17.47 -15.07 19.34
CA TYR A 482 18.84 -14.55 19.14
C TYR A 482 19.93 -15.49 19.67
N GLU A 483 19.68 -16.19 20.77
CA GLU A 483 20.65 -17.15 21.33
C GLU A 483 20.93 -18.31 20.37
N TYR A 484 19.88 -18.83 19.71
CA TYR A 484 20.02 -19.85 18.66
C TYR A 484 20.85 -19.32 17.49
N CYS A 485 20.57 -18.10 17.04
CA CYS A 485 21.23 -17.53 15.87
C CYS A 485 22.70 -17.21 16.13
N ASP A 486 23.02 -16.66 17.31
CA ASP A 486 24.39 -16.47 17.76
C ASP A 486 25.16 -17.80 17.85
N ALA A 487 24.52 -18.86 18.38
CA ALA A 487 25.15 -20.16 18.56
C ALA A 487 25.41 -20.90 17.24
N THR A 488 24.54 -20.70 16.24
CA THR A 488 24.63 -21.33 14.92
C THR A 488 25.36 -20.49 13.89
N GLY A 489 25.76 -19.26 14.24
CA GLY A 489 26.39 -18.31 13.31
C GLY A 489 25.42 -17.75 12.26
N ARG A 490 24.12 -17.85 12.51
CA ARG A 490 23.07 -17.24 11.68
C ARG A 490 22.98 -15.74 11.99
N ASP A 491 22.85 -14.94 10.95
CA ASP A 491 22.69 -13.50 11.10
C ASP A 491 21.40 -13.18 11.88
N ARG A 492 21.47 -12.21 12.81
CA ARG A 492 20.31 -11.83 13.64
C ARG A 492 19.19 -11.20 12.83
N GLU A 493 19.46 -10.62 11.66
CA GLU A 493 18.44 -10.18 10.71
C GLU A 493 17.62 -11.36 10.18
N GLY A 494 18.19 -12.57 10.13
CA GLY A 494 17.48 -13.81 9.80
C GLY A 494 16.70 -14.41 10.97
N CYS A 495 16.59 -13.67 12.09
CA CYS A 495 15.96 -14.06 13.35
C CYS A 495 15.22 -12.88 14.00
N LYS A 496 14.63 -12.00 13.17
CA LYS A 496 13.96 -10.79 13.62
C LYS A 496 12.85 -11.08 14.61
N TYR A 497 12.81 -10.27 15.66
CA TYR A 497 11.76 -10.31 16.69
C TYR A 497 10.81 -9.12 16.54
N GLU A 498 10.41 -8.87 15.30
CA GLU A 498 9.50 -7.82 14.84
C GLU A 498 8.54 -8.45 13.84
N MET A 499 7.38 -7.84 13.60
CA MET A 499 6.45 -8.29 12.59
C MET A 499 6.83 -7.67 11.25
N THR A 500 7.61 -8.38 10.43
CA THR A 500 8.01 -7.91 9.10
C THR A 500 7.52 -8.84 8.00
N TYR A 501 8.32 -9.15 6.99
CA TYR A 501 7.89 -9.86 5.79
C TYR A 501 7.50 -11.32 6.03
N ASP A 502 7.98 -11.95 7.11
CA ASP A 502 7.49 -13.27 7.49
C ASP A 502 6.13 -13.15 8.19
N ALA A 503 6.13 -12.52 9.36
CA ALA A 503 4.99 -12.51 10.27
C ALA A 503 3.80 -11.70 9.77
N ILE A 504 3.94 -10.86 8.73
CA ILE A 504 2.80 -10.21 8.07
C ILE A 504 1.77 -11.22 7.54
N ARG A 505 2.14 -12.50 7.36
CA ARG A 505 1.22 -13.58 6.97
C ARG A 505 0.42 -14.18 8.14
N VAL A 506 0.79 -13.93 9.40
CA VAL A 506 0.08 -14.45 10.58
C VAL A 506 -1.41 -14.04 10.60
N PRO A 507 -1.79 -12.79 10.31
CA PRO A 507 -3.20 -12.41 10.11
C PRO A 507 -3.97 -13.32 9.15
N TRP A 508 -3.35 -13.75 8.06
CA TRP A 508 -3.95 -14.67 7.09
C TRP A 508 -4.08 -16.09 7.63
N ARG A 509 -2.98 -16.68 8.13
CA ARG A 509 -2.96 -18.06 8.65
C ARG A 509 -3.94 -18.25 9.81
N ILE A 510 -3.95 -17.30 10.76
CA ILE A 510 -4.80 -17.36 11.95
C ILE A 510 -6.22 -16.93 11.62
N GLY A 511 -6.41 -15.90 10.79
CA GLY A 511 -7.74 -15.44 10.38
C GLY A 511 -8.56 -16.56 9.72
N LEU A 512 -7.92 -17.42 8.92
CA LEU A 512 -8.60 -18.55 8.30
C LEU A 512 -9.05 -19.64 9.28
N ASP A 513 -8.35 -19.87 10.39
CA ASP A 513 -8.84 -20.81 11.43
C ASP A 513 -10.06 -20.24 12.18
N CYS A 514 -10.15 -18.92 12.31
CA CYS A 514 -11.37 -18.27 12.80
C CYS A 514 -12.52 -18.42 11.78
N LEU A 515 -12.27 -18.07 10.52
CA LEU A 515 -13.29 -18.04 9.48
C LEU A 515 -13.83 -19.43 9.13
N TRP A 516 -12.96 -20.45 9.05
CA TRP A 516 -13.35 -21.79 8.62
C TRP A 516 -13.77 -22.71 9.76
N PHE A 517 -13.16 -22.57 10.93
CA PHE A 517 -13.36 -23.50 12.06
C PHE A 517 -13.91 -22.82 13.31
N GLY A 518 -14.00 -21.49 13.34
CA GLY A 518 -14.51 -20.76 14.51
C GLY A 518 -13.66 -20.96 15.76
N ASP A 519 -12.34 -21.24 15.62
CA ASP A 519 -11.50 -21.44 16.80
C ASP A 519 -11.42 -20.15 17.62
N SER A 520 -11.84 -20.22 18.87
CA SER A 520 -11.88 -19.06 19.76
C SER A 520 -10.54 -18.35 19.93
N ARG A 521 -9.42 -19.06 19.83
CA ARG A 521 -8.07 -18.47 19.92
C ARG A 521 -7.70 -17.77 18.62
N ALA A 522 -8.16 -18.26 17.49
CA ALA A 522 -7.99 -17.58 16.21
C ALA A 522 -8.77 -16.26 16.19
N CYS A 523 -10.05 -16.33 16.57
CA CYS A 523 -10.91 -15.15 16.57
C CYS A 523 -10.46 -14.09 17.58
N ASP A 524 -10.05 -14.49 18.80
CA ASP A 524 -9.48 -13.54 19.77
C ASP A 524 -8.20 -12.87 19.24
N TRP A 525 -7.35 -13.59 18.50
CA TRP A 525 -6.15 -13.00 17.89
C TRP A 525 -6.53 -11.94 16.85
N SER A 526 -7.43 -12.27 15.92
CA SER A 526 -7.93 -11.33 14.90
C SER A 526 -8.60 -10.10 15.54
N GLU A 527 -9.39 -10.28 16.60
CA GLU A 527 -9.98 -9.17 17.35
C GLU A 527 -8.91 -8.28 18.02
N ARG A 528 -7.82 -8.85 18.53
CA ARG A 528 -6.71 -8.07 19.08
C ARG A 528 -6.02 -7.24 18.01
N SER A 529 -5.75 -7.84 16.85
CA SER A 529 -5.18 -7.13 15.70
C SER A 529 -6.10 -5.99 15.25
N ALA A 530 -7.41 -6.23 15.15
CA ALA A 530 -8.39 -5.19 14.80
C ALA A 530 -8.44 -4.05 15.84
N ARG A 531 -8.46 -4.38 17.15
CA ARG A 531 -8.40 -3.37 18.22
C ARG A 531 -7.11 -2.55 18.18
N PHE A 532 -5.99 -3.18 17.89
CA PHE A 532 -4.70 -2.50 17.73
C PHE A 532 -4.75 -1.51 16.56
N LEU A 533 -5.16 -1.96 15.37
CA LEU A 533 -5.24 -1.11 14.18
C LEU A 533 -6.19 0.09 14.37
N ASN A 534 -7.33 -0.10 15.01
CA ASN A 534 -8.27 0.98 15.32
C ASN A 534 -7.73 2.02 16.30
N ALA A 535 -6.73 1.66 17.12
CA ALA A 535 -6.09 2.58 18.06
C ALA A 535 -4.95 3.39 17.43
N LEU A 536 -4.49 3.03 16.22
CA LEU A 536 -3.38 3.70 15.55
C LEU A 536 -3.80 4.99 14.86
N PRO A 537 -2.93 6.01 14.86
CA PRO A 537 -3.14 7.21 14.06
C PRO A 537 -2.94 6.89 12.56
N PRO A 538 -3.52 7.71 11.64
CA PRO A 538 -3.47 7.43 10.20
C PRO A 538 -2.07 7.18 9.63
N GLU A 539 -1.06 7.91 10.10
CA GLU A 539 0.32 7.82 9.63
C GLU A 539 1.05 6.54 10.08
N GLN A 540 0.50 5.76 11.01
CA GLN A 540 1.07 4.48 11.45
C GLN A 540 0.18 3.29 11.06
N PHE A 541 -0.95 3.54 10.40
CA PHE A 541 -2.00 2.56 10.17
C PHE A 541 -1.59 1.48 9.16
N ALA A 542 -1.88 0.21 9.48
CA ALA A 542 -1.73 -0.96 8.62
C ALA A 542 -0.35 -1.12 7.94
N ARG A 543 0.71 -1.11 8.76
CA ARG A 543 2.12 -1.29 8.36
C ARG A 543 2.72 -2.56 8.98
N MET A 544 4.05 -2.62 9.04
CA MET A 544 4.83 -3.56 9.85
C MET A 544 5.19 -2.93 11.19
N TYR A 545 5.32 -3.74 12.24
CA TYR A 545 5.45 -3.26 13.62
C TYR A 545 6.45 -4.06 14.45
N ASP A 546 7.06 -3.41 15.42
CA ASP A 546 7.72 -4.10 16.52
C ASP A 546 6.67 -4.70 17.49
N MET A 547 7.13 -5.49 18.46
CA MET A 547 6.22 -6.14 19.44
C MET A 547 5.57 -5.16 20.42
N SER A 548 5.99 -3.88 20.43
CA SER A 548 5.35 -2.81 21.19
C SER A 548 4.24 -2.09 20.41
N GLY A 549 4.15 -2.33 19.10
CA GLY A 549 3.20 -1.71 18.19
C GLY A 549 3.73 -0.44 17.51
N ALA A 550 5.03 -0.13 17.63
CA ALA A 550 5.64 0.96 16.89
C ALA A 550 5.95 0.51 15.46
N SER A 551 5.69 1.35 14.47
CA SER A 551 5.96 0.98 13.09
C SER A 551 7.46 0.91 12.82
N VAL A 552 7.89 -0.15 12.14
CA VAL A 552 9.30 -0.37 11.74
C VAL A 552 9.56 0.04 10.28
N VAL A 553 8.54 0.56 9.59
CA VAL A 553 8.60 1.06 8.22
C VAL A 553 7.84 2.38 8.10
N ASP A 554 8.29 3.26 7.21
CA ASP A 554 7.66 4.54 6.92
C ASP A 554 6.69 4.51 5.73
N TYR A 555 6.59 3.37 5.04
CA TYR A 555 5.72 3.14 3.89
C TYR A 555 4.59 2.14 4.18
N GLN A 556 3.63 2.07 3.26
CA GLN A 556 2.54 1.09 3.23
C GLN A 556 2.37 0.61 1.79
N ASN A 557 2.12 -0.69 1.62
CA ASN A 557 1.89 -1.30 0.30
C ASN A 557 0.76 -2.33 0.36
N GLU A 558 0.45 -2.92 -0.79
CA GLU A 558 -0.69 -3.79 -1.00
C GLU A 558 -0.68 -5.04 -0.10
N LEU A 559 0.49 -5.65 0.13
CA LEU A 559 0.58 -6.86 0.96
C LEU A 559 0.27 -6.61 2.43
N MET A 560 0.74 -5.48 2.96
CA MET A 560 0.50 -5.13 4.36
C MET A 560 -1.00 -4.95 4.57
N VAL A 561 -1.63 -4.14 3.71
CA VAL A 561 -3.07 -3.86 3.79
C VAL A 561 -3.89 -5.14 3.59
N ALA A 562 -3.54 -5.98 2.62
CA ALA A 562 -4.25 -7.22 2.33
C ALA A 562 -4.23 -8.21 3.50
N MET A 563 -3.11 -8.38 4.20
CA MET A 563 -3.05 -9.27 5.35
C MET A 563 -3.81 -8.70 6.56
N TRP A 564 -3.71 -7.39 6.80
CA TRP A 564 -4.51 -6.74 7.84
C TRP A 564 -6.01 -6.80 7.56
N LEU A 565 -6.41 -6.73 6.29
CA LEU A 565 -7.80 -6.89 5.86
C LEU A 565 -8.35 -8.26 6.25
N VAL A 566 -7.55 -9.34 6.13
CA VAL A 566 -7.97 -10.68 6.59
C VAL A 566 -8.24 -10.70 8.10
N ALA A 567 -7.40 -10.05 8.91
CA ALA A 567 -7.64 -9.94 10.36
C ALA A 567 -8.93 -9.17 10.66
N ALA A 568 -9.19 -8.06 9.97
CA ALA A 568 -10.41 -7.27 10.15
C ALA A 568 -11.68 -8.07 9.77
N HIS A 569 -11.62 -8.78 8.64
CA HIS A 569 -12.71 -9.65 8.16
C HIS A 569 -12.98 -10.78 9.16
N ALA A 570 -11.94 -11.47 9.65
CA ALA A 570 -12.07 -12.51 10.67
C ALA A 570 -12.59 -11.98 12.01
N ALA A 571 -12.25 -10.75 12.39
CA ALA A 571 -12.77 -10.07 13.58
C ALA A 571 -14.21 -9.56 13.42
N GLN A 572 -14.78 -9.63 12.22
CA GLN A 572 -16.10 -9.06 11.88
C GLN A 572 -16.19 -7.56 12.19
N ASP A 573 -15.09 -6.83 12.03
CA ASP A 573 -15.06 -5.37 12.19
C ASP A 573 -15.30 -4.68 10.85
N THR A 574 -16.57 -4.48 10.50
CA THR A 574 -17.00 -3.90 9.21
C THR A 574 -16.42 -2.51 8.95
N ALA A 575 -16.22 -1.69 9.99
CA ALA A 575 -15.69 -0.34 9.80
C ALA A 575 -14.20 -0.38 9.44
N LEU A 576 -13.43 -1.22 10.14
CA LEU A 576 -12.02 -1.45 9.82
C LEU A 576 -11.85 -2.16 8.48
N GLU A 577 -12.73 -3.12 8.16
CA GLU A 577 -12.75 -3.83 6.89
C GLU A 577 -12.99 -2.87 5.73
N ASN A 578 -13.99 -1.98 5.80
CA ASN A 578 -14.20 -0.94 4.77
C ASN A 578 -12.97 -0.04 4.63
N ARG A 579 -12.35 0.39 5.73
CA ARG A 579 -11.15 1.25 5.69
C ARG A 579 -9.96 0.55 5.02
N LEU A 580 -9.71 -0.71 5.34
CA LEU A 580 -8.62 -1.50 4.73
C LEU A 580 -8.94 -1.88 3.29
N GLY A 581 -10.21 -2.17 3.00
CA GLY A 581 -10.72 -2.42 1.66
C GLY A 581 -10.54 -1.22 0.73
N GLU A 582 -10.82 -0.01 1.21
CA GLU A 582 -10.60 1.23 0.47
C GLU A 582 -9.12 1.39 0.10
N LEU A 583 -8.21 1.16 1.05
CA LEU A 583 -6.77 1.20 0.80
C LEU A 583 -6.33 0.13 -0.19
N LEU A 584 -6.78 -1.12 -0.04
CA LEU A 584 -6.42 -2.20 -0.97
C LEU A 584 -6.96 -1.94 -2.38
N TYR A 585 -8.18 -1.40 -2.48
CA TYR A 585 -8.78 -0.99 -3.74
C TYR A 585 -8.00 0.16 -4.40
N GLY A 586 -7.41 1.07 -3.60
CA GLY A 586 -6.48 2.09 -4.08
C GLY A 586 -5.25 1.50 -4.80
N PHE A 587 -4.78 0.32 -4.39
CA PHE A 587 -3.72 -0.42 -5.08
C PHE A 587 -4.22 -1.22 -6.30
N ALA A 588 -5.52 -1.29 -6.55
CA ALA A 588 -6.08 -2.10 -7.63
C ALA A 588 -6.05 -1.41 -9.01
N GLY A 589 -5.52 -0.19 -9.11
CA GLY A 589 -5.59 0.64 -10.33
C GLY A 589 -5.06 0.00 -11.62
N ASN A 590 -4.13 -0.96 -11.52
CA ASN A 590 -3.57 -1.69 -12.67
C ASN A 590 -4.08 -3.13 -12.79
N VAL A 591 -4.94 -3.61 -11.87
CA VAL A 591 -5.31 -5.03 -11.79
C VAL A 591 -6.15 -5.45 -12.99
N LEU A 592 -7.17 -4.67 -13.35
CA LEU A 592 -8.07 -5.03 -14.46
C LEU A 592 -7.41 -4.87 -15.84
N ASP A 593 -6.53 -3.87 -15.99
CA ASP A 593 -5.91 -3.55 -17.28
C ASP A 593 -4.60 -4.32 -17.52
N SER A 594 -3.80 -4.52 -16.47
CA SER A 594 -2.44 -5.08 -16.54
C SER A 594 -2.21 -6.30 -15.64
N GLY A 595 -3.21 -6.73 -14.87
CA GLY A 595 -3.15 -7.96 -14.08
C GLY A 595 -2.24 -7.90 -12.85
N HIS A 596 -1.87 -6.71 -12.36
CA HIS A 596 -1.07 -6.57 -11.15
C HIS A 596 -1.57 -5.45 -10.25
N TRP A 597 -1.42 -5.66 -8.96
CA TRP A 597 -1.60 -4.67 -7.90
C TRP A 597 -0.47 -3.64 -7.94
N SER A 598 -0.75 -2.43 -7.46
CA SER A 598 0.21 -1.33 -7.37
C SER A 598 0.86 -0.94 -8.70
N GLY A 599 1.85 -0.04 -8.67
CA GLY A 599 2.50 0.49 -9.88
C GLY A 599 3.45 -0.47 -10.61
N THR A 600 3.65 -1.70 -10.12
CA THR A 600 4.64 -2.63 -10.69
C THR A 600 4.30 -4.10 -10.40
N SER A 601 4.57 -4.98 -11.37
CA SER A 601 4.51 -6.43 -11.23
C SER A 601 5.82 -7.07 -10.78
N GLN A 602 6.82 -6.30 -10.36
CA GLN A 602 8.12 -6.86 -9.95
C GLN A 602 8.06 -7.55 -8.59
N TYR A 603 7.19 -7.10 -7.69
CA TYR A 603 7.10 -7.60 -6.31
C TYR A 603 6.22 -8.84 -6.20
N TYR A 604 6.76 -9.99 -6.58
CA TYR A 604 6.14 -11.31 -6.48
C TYR A 604 5.39 -11.55 -5.15
N PHE A 605 6.08 -11.32 -4.02
CA PHE A 605 5.51 -11.52 -2.69
C PHE A 605 4.35 -10.56 -2.42
N GLY A 606 4.50 -9.31 -2.87
CA GLY A 606 3.47 -8.27 -2.80
C GLY A 606 2.18 -8.69 -3.52
N GLN A 607 2.34 -9.12 -4.77
CA GLN A 607 1.24 -9.60 -5.60
C GLN A 607 0.57 -10.86 -5.02
N SER A 608 1.37 -11.76 -4.43
CA SER A 608 0.86 -13.00 -3.84
C SER A 608 -0.08 -12.73 -2.67
N LEU A 609 0.37 -11.91 -1.70
CA LEU A 609 -0.41 -11.63 -0.51
C LEU A 609 -1.61 -10.69 -0.79
N ALA A 610 -1.47 -9.75 -1.72
CA ALA A 610 -2.60 -8.94 -2.19
C ALA A 610 -3.72 -9.81 -2.79
N TRP A 611 -3.35 -10.80 -3.60
CA TRP A 611 -4.29 -11.78 -4.13
C TRP A 611 -4.98 -12.57 -3.02
N PHE A 612 -4.24 -13.09 -2.02
CA PHE A 612 -4.85 -13.85 -0.92
C PHE A 612 -5.81 -13.01 -0.08
N GLY A 613 -5.44 -11.78 0.28
CA GLY A 613 -6.33 -10.91 1.04
C GLY A 613 -7.61 -10.57 0.28
N ALA A 614 -7.50 -10.22 -1.01
CA ALA A 614 -8.65 -9.97 -1.87
C ALA A 614 -9.53 -11.22 -2.06
N ALA A 615 -8.92 -12.40 -2.21
CA ALA A 615 -9.63 -13.66 -2.39
C ALA A 615 -10.38 -14.08 -1.12
N VAL A 616 -9.87 -13.77 0.08
CA VAL A 616 -10.59 -14.03 1.34
C VAL A 616 -11.87 -13.20 1.41
N VAL A 617 -11.77 -11.88 1.19
CA VAL A 617 -12.95 -10.99 1.28
C VAL A 617 -13.94 -11.16 0.13
N SER A 618 -13.49 -11.63 -1.04
CA SER A 618 -14.38 -12.00 -2.15
C SER A 618 -15.01 -13.38 -2.00
N ASN A 619 -14.63 -14.15 -0.96
CA ASN A 619 -15.01 -15.54 -0.77
C ASN A 619 -14.55 -16.49 -1.91
N ASP A 620 -13.54 -16.09 -2.69
CA ASP A 620 -12.84 -16.94 -3.65
C ASP A 620 -11.78 -17.83 -2.95
N PHE A 621 -11.28 -17.45 -1.77
CA PHE A 621 -10.45 -18.27 -0.88
C PHE A 621 -11.33 -19.08 0.10
N ARG A 622 -12.09 -20.02 -0.44
CA ARG A 622 -13.00 -20.87 0.35
C ARG A 622 -12.37 -22.20 0.77
N ASN A 623 -12.79 -22.74 1.91
CA ASN A 623 -12.42 -24.10 2.32
C ASN A 623 -13.02 -25.13 1.34
N LEU A 624 -12.23 -25.62 0.38
CA LEU A 624 -12.69 -26.62 -0.58
C LEU A 624 -12.81 -28.02 0.03
N TYR A 625 -12.32 -28.25 1.26
CA TYR A 625 -12.47 -29.52 1.96
C TYR A 625 -13.85 -29.69 2.60
N ALA A 626 -14.45 -28.60 3.08
CA ALA A 626 -15.79 -28.61 3.66
C ALA A 626 -16.83 -29.14 2.66
N ALA A 627 -17.87 -29.81 3.17
CA ALA A 627 -19.00 -30.22 2.34
C ALA A 627 -19.70 -28.96 1.76
N PRO A 628 -20.08 -28.98 0.47
CA PRO A 628 -20.70 -27.84 -0.20
C PRO A 628 -22.07 -27.45 0.36
#